data_AF-A0A017SXA8-F1
#
_entry.id   AF-A0A017SXA8-F1
#
_cell.length_a   1.000
_cell.length_b   1.000
_cell.length_c   1.000
_cell.angle_alpha   90.00
_cell.angle_beta   90.00
_cell.angle_gamma   90.00
#
_symmetry.space_group_name_H-M   'P 1'
#
loop_
_entity.id
_entity.type
_entity.pdbx_description
1 polymer ?
#
loop_
_entity_poly.entity_id
_entity_poly.type
_entity_poly.pdbx_seq_one_letter_code
_entity_poly.pdbx_strand_id
1 'polypeptide(L)'
;MHSGLSLFLLASADGSTPCSCQGMAFLGFSASSLLFLAFVIWLAVKLLRKLRRKGKPGKRQRTDLDRWVDDMLAREVHKKLGKNGIDRDTVQRALEGTPEPEAVSAIEDAVKSIQMRYAKTPREEYEARLEVSFEDGTTATATRLLTAAQLPPEVWEELGRTGGSYVFRTVHFSWSEPERWS
;
A
#
# COMPACT_ATOMS: atom_id res chain seq x y z
N MET A 1 1.47 -36.33 3.42
CA MET A 1 0.97 -37.53 2.71
C MET A 1 -0.10 -37.09 1.73
N HIS A 2 0.22 -36.96 0.45
CA HIS A 2 -0.66 -37.24 -0.70
C HIS A 2 0.20 -37.11 -1.96
N SER A 3 0.57 -38.28 -2.45
CA SER A 3 1.30 -38.54 -3.68
C SER A 3 0.37 -38.31 -4.88
N GLY A 4 0.90 -37.75 -5.95
CA GLY A 4 0.17 -37.54 -7.21
C GLY A 4 1.14 -37.50 -8.40
N LEU A 5 1.78 -38.64 -8.65
CA LEU A 5 2.54 -38.94 -9.86
C LEU A 5 1.59 -39.05 -11.06
N SER A 6 1.81 -38.25 -12.11
CA SER A 6 1.27 -38.51 -13.45
C SER A 6 2.44 -38.65 -14.43
N LEU A 7 2.87 -39.90 -14.56
CA LEU A 7 3.64 -40.44 -15.66
C LEU A 7 2.73 -40.51 -16.90
N PHE A 8 3.09 -39.80 -17.98
CA PHE A 8 2.62 -40.14 -19.32
C PHE A 8 3.81 -40.27 -20.27
N LEU A 9 4.23 -41.52 -20.39
CA LEU A 9 4.51 -42.26 -21.63
C LEU A 9 5.07 -41.50 -22.84
N LEU A 10 6.33 -41.84 -23.12
CA LEU A 10 6.97 -41.85 -24.43
C LEU A 10 6.10 -42.51 -25.51
N ALA A 11 6.04 -41.87 -26.68
CA ALA A 11 5.83 -42.54 -27.96
C ALA A 11 6.92 -42.04 -28.92
N SER A 12 7.94 -42.88 -29.12
CA SER A 12 8.94 -42.76 -30.16
C SER A 12 8.32 -43.23 -31.47
N ALA A 13 8.40 -42.42 -32.53
CA ALA A 13 8.12 -42.84 -33.89
C ALA A 13 9.24 -42.31 -34.79
N ASP A 14 10.22 -43.17 -35.04
CA ASP A 14 11.23 -42.99 -36.08
C ASP A 14 10.55 -43.13 -37.45
N GLY A 15 10.64 -42.07 -38.25
CA GLY A 15 10.20 -42.02 -39.64
C GLY A 15 11.24 -41.31 -40.48
N SER A 16 12.07 -42.10 -41.16
CA SER A 16 13.17 -41.67 -42.04
C SER A 16 12.71 -40.92 -43.30
N THR A 17 13.19 -39.67 -43.43
CA THR A 17 13.58 -38.83 -44.59
C THR A 17 13.22 -39.28 -46.03
N PRO A 18 12.85 -38.35 -46.96
CA PRO A 18 13.88 -37.57 -47.67
C PRO A 18 13.56 -36.11 -48.04
N CYS A 19 14.64 -35.33 -48.13
CA CYS A 19 15.00 -34.29 -49.10
C CYS A 19 14.03 -33.15 -49.48
N SER A 20 14.60 -31.94 -49.44
CA SER A 20 14.23 -30.74 -50.21
C SER A 20 12.91 -30.08 -49.78
N CYS A 21 12.89 -28.87 -49.22
CA CYS A 21 13.44 -27.67 -49.81
C CYS A 21 14.01 -26.74 -48.73
N GLN A 22 15.25 -26.31 -48.95
CA GLN A 22 15.80 -25.09 -48.41
C GLN A 22 15.07 -23.90 -49.04
N GLY A 23 13.78 -23.74 -48.70
CA GLY A 23 13.10 -22.49 -48.89
C GLY A 23 13.68 -21.53 -47.87
N MET A 24 14.51 -20.59 -48.33
CA MET A 24 14.69 -19.34 -47.61
C MET A 24 13.30 -18.75 -47.43
N ALA A 25 12.64 -19.07 -46.32
CA ALA A 25 11.57 -18.26 -45.80
C ALA A 25 12.25 -16.95 -45.45
N PHE A 26 12.36 -16.07 -46.45
CA PHE A 26 12.46 -14.65 -46.21
C PHE A 26 11.30 -14.38 -45.27
N LEU A 27 11.62 -14.22 -43.98
CA LEU A 27 10.80 -13.54 -43.00
C LEU A 27 10.70 -12.10 -43.52
N GLY A 28 9.97 -11.94 -44.63
CA GLY A 28 9.47 -10.68 -45.10
C GLY A 28 8.40 -10.31 -44.10
N PHE A 29 8.86 -9.86 -42.93
CA PHE A 29 8.05 -8.99 -42.10
C PHE A 29 7.70 -7.83 -43.01
N SER A 30 6.52 -7.92 -43.60
CA SER A 30 5.96 -6.84 -44.40
C SER A 30 6.12 -5.57 -43.59
N ALA A 31 6.54 -4.47 -44.22
CA ALA A 31 6.77 -3.21 -43.51
C ALA A 31 5.55 -2.82 -42.65
N SER A 32 4.34 -3.21 -43.05
CA SER A 32 3.11 -3.08 -42.27
C SER A 32 3.14 -3.84 -40.93
N SER A 33 3.71 -5.04 -40.86
CA SER A 33 3.85 -5.84 -39.65
C SER A 33 4.82 -5.20 -38.65
N LEU A 34 5.95 -4.66 -39.13
CA LEU A 34 6.91 -3.94 -38.28
C LEU A 34 6.30 -2.65 -37.71
N LEU A 35 5.55 -1.91 -38.52
CA LEU A 35 4.84 -0.70 -38.08
C LEU A 35 3.76 -1.02 -37.04
N PHE A 36 3.00 -2.11 -37.25
CA PHE A 36 2.00 -2.56 -36.29
C PHE A 36 2.62 -2.97 -34.96
N LEU A 37 3.73 -3.73 -34.99
CA LEU A 37 4.45 -4.13 -33.79
C LEU A 37 4.98 -2.91 -33.02
N ALA A 38 5.59 -1.95 -33.73
CA ALA A 38 6.07 -0.70 -33.13
C ALA A 38 4.93 0.11 -32.49
N PHE A 39 3.76 0.17 -33.14
CA PHE A 39 2.57 0.83 -32.61
C PHE A 39 2.04 0.15 -31.34
N VAL A 40 1.98 -1.18 -31.32
CA VAL A 40 1.58 -1.96 -30.14
C VAL A 40 2.56 -1.75 -28.98
N ILE A 41 3.87 -1.81 -29.23
CA ILE A 41 4.90 -1.53 -28.21
C ILE A 41 4.76 -0.11 -27.68
N TRP A 42 4.55 0.87 -28.57
CA TRP A 42 4.34 2.27 -28.18
C TRP A 42 3.09 2.44 -27.31
N LEU A 43 1.97 1.82 -27.68
CA LEU A 43 0.74 1.80 -26.88
C LEU A 43 0.96 1.15 -25.51
N ALA A 44 1.63 -0.01 -25.47
CA ALA A 44 1.95 -0.71 -24.23
C ALA A 44 2.82 0.15 -23.31
N VAL A 45 3.89 0.77 -23.83
CA VAL A 45 4.74 1.70 -23.08
C VAL A 45 3.95 2.92 -22.61
N LYS A 46 3.06 3.47 -23.45
CA LYS A 46 2.23 4.63 -23.09
C LYS A 46 1.22 4.29 -22.00
N LEU A 47 0.60 3.10 -22.06
CA LEU A 47 -0.29 2.58 -21.02
C LEU A 47 0.47 2.32 -19.71
N LEU A 48 1.62 1.66 -19.77
CA LEU A 48 2.49 1.44 -18.61
C LEU A 48 2.97 2.75 -17.98
N ARG A 49 3.32 3.76 -18.79
CA ARG A 49 3.67 5.11 -18.30
C ARG A 49 2.46 5.82 -17.68
N LYS A 50 1.26 5.67 -18.26
CA LYS A 50 0.03 6.24 -17.68
C LYS A 50 -0.34 5.58 -16.35
N LEU A 51 -0.19 4.27 -16.25
CA LEU A 51 -0.42 3.51 -15.02
C LEU A 51 0.61 3.89 -13.94
N ARG A 52 1.90 3.98 -14.29
CA ARG A 52 2.94 4.48 -13.36
C ARG A 52 2.73 5.91 -12.88
N ARG A 53 2.10 6.77 -13.70
CA ARG A 53 1.79 8.16 -13.31
C ARG A 53 0.57 8.30 -12.41
N LYS A 54 -0.31 7.30 -12.35
CA LYS A 54 -1.48 7.30 -11.45
C LYS A 54 -1.15 6.93 -10.00
N GLY A 55 0.08 6.48 -9.71
CA GLY A 55 0.49 6.01 -8.38
C GLY A 55 1.18 7.03 -7.49
N LYS A 56 1.19 8.33 -7.83
CA LYS A 56 1.61 9.37 -6.87
C LYS A 56 0.34 9.92 -6.22
N PRO A 57 -0.09 9.41 -5.06
CA PRO A 57 -1.13 10.08 -4.28
C PRO A 57 -0.72 11.55 -4.14
N GLY A 58 -1.65 12.46 -4.42
CA GLY A 58 -1.40 13.88 -4.32
C GLY A 58 -0.77 14.17 -2.96
N LYS A 59 0.30 14.95 -2.93
CA LYS A 59 0.94 15.39 -1.68
C LYS A 59 -0.07 16.25 -0.92
N ARG A 60 -0.96 15.61 -0.15
CA ARG A 60 -1.79 16.28 0.85
C ARG A 60 -0.84 17.04 1.77
N GLN A 61 -1.18 18.28 2.09
CA GLN A 61 -0.37 19.08 2.99
C GLN A 61 -0.37 18.39 4.36
N ARG A 62 0.71 17.68 4.68
CA ARG A 62 0.83 16.93 5.94
C ARG A 62 0.74 17.92 7.10
N THR A 63 -0.23 17.70 7.95
CA THR A 63 -0.39 18.44 9.20
C THR A 63 0.63 17.95 10.23
N ASP A 64 0.85 18.74 11.28
CA ASP A 64 1.70 18.32 12.41
C ASP A 64 1.08 17.15 13.19
N LEU A 65 -0.23 16.95 13.07
CA LEU A 65 -0.93 15.80 13.60
C LEU A 65 -0.58 14.54 12.80
N ASP A 66 -0.64 14.60 11.46
CA ASP A 66 -0.27 13.48 10.59
C ASP A 66 1.16 13.01 10.86
N ARG A 67 2.12 13.94 11.00
CA ARG A 67 3.52 13.61 11.32
C ARG A 67 3.64 12.91 12.66
N TRP A 68 2.91 13.37 13.68
CA TRP A 68 2.91 12.71 14.98
C TRP A 68 2.31 11.31 14.92
N VAL A 69 1.24 11.11 14.15
CA VAL A 69 0.66 9.78 13.93
C VAL A 69 1.68 8.86 13.24
N ASP A 70 2.31 9.31 12.17
CA ASP A 70 3.30 8.54 11.42
C ASP A 70 4.51 8.19 12.33
N ASP A 71 4.99 9.14 13.14
CA ASP A 71 6.10 8.92 14.09
C ASP A 71 5.75 7.88 15.18
N MET A 72 4.55 7.98 15.77
CA MET A 72 4.10 7.04 16.80
C MET A 72 3.88 5.64 16.20
N LEU A 73 3.22 5.59 15.04
CA LEU A 73 2.96 4.34 14.35
C LEU A 73 4.26 3.66 13.93
N ALA A 74 5.23 4.41 13.39
CA ALA A 74 6.55 3.88 13.04
C ALA A 74 7.27 3.26 14.26
N ARG A 75 7.19 3.91 15.43
CA ARG A 75 7.78 3.39 16.67
C ARG A 75 7.11 2.11 17.14
N GLU A 76 5.78 2.08 17.20
CA GLU A 76 5.04 0.92 17.71
C GLU A 76 5.11 -0.27 16.76
N VAL A 77 5.01 -0.04 15.45
CA VAL A 77 5.18 -1.06 14.42
C VAL A 77 6.60 -1.60 14.43
N HIS A 78 7.62 -0.74 14.54
CA HIS A 78 9.00 -1.21 14.62
C HIS A 78 9.26 -2.06 15.88
N LYS A 79 8.66 -1.75 17.03
CA LYS A 79 8.77 -2.62 18.22
C LYS A 79 8.25 -4.04 17.96
N LYS A 80 7.23 -4.18 17.10
CA LYS A 80 6.66 -5.47 16.70
C LYS A 80 7.48 -6.17 15.63
N LEU A 81 7.83 -5.45 14.56
CA LEU A 81 8.52 -5.99 13.39
C LEU A 81 10.04 -6.05 13.53
N GLY A 82 10.63 -5.41 14.54
CA GLY A 82 12.08 -5.37 14.73
C GLY A 82 12.70 -6.76 14.91
N LYS A 83 11.92 -7.74 15.37
CA LYS A 83 12.33 -9.15 15.44
C LYS A 83 12.46 -9.82 14.06
N ASN A 84 11.78 -9.29 13.05
CA ASN A 84 11.79 -9.77 11.68
C ASN A 84 12.86 -9.07 10.82
N GLY A 85 13.70 -8.22 11.42
CA GLY A 85 14.79 -7.52 10.72
C GLY A 85 14.35 -6.27 9.95
N ILE A 86 13.11 -5.81 10.11
CA ILE A 86 12.63 -4.59 9.46
C ILE A 86 13.07 -3.37 10.27
N ASP A 87 13.88 -2.53 9.64
CA ASP A 87 14.38 -1.32 10.25
C ASP A 87 13.30 -0.23 10.40
N ARG A 88 13.45 0.61 11.43
CA ARG A 88 12.52 1.70 11.71
C ARG A 88 12.44 2.69 10.55
N ASP A 89 13.56 3.00 9.90
CA ASP A 89 13.60 3.97 8.81
C ASP A 89 12.83 3.46 7.58
N THR A 90 12.82 2.15 7.37
CA THR A 90 12.01 1.52 6.31
C THR A 90 10.52 1.63 6.59
N VAL A 91 10.09 1.37 7.83
CA VAL A 91 8.68 1.56 8.24
C VAL A 91 8.28 3.03 8.10
N GLN A 92 9.14 3.95 8.56
CA GLN A 92 8.88 5.38 8.47
C GLN A 92 8.77 5.84 7.01
N ARG A 93 9.69 5.44 6.13
CA ARG A 93 9.61 5.76 4.69
C ARG A 93 8.33 5.23 4.04
N ALA A 94 7.87 4.05 4.45
CA ALA A 94 6.62 3.49 3.96
C ALA A 94 5.40 4.35 4.35
N LEU A 95 5.30 4.72 5.64
CA LEU A 95 4.26 5.63 6.14
C LEU A 95 4.37 7.04 5.53
N GLU A 96 5.59 7.45 5.18
CA GLU A 96 5.84 8.70 4.51
C GLU A 96 5.42 8.72 3.02
N GLY A 97 4.87 7.61 2.50
CA GLY A 97 4.35 7.54 1.14
C GLY A 97 5.38 7.05 0.12
N THR A 98 6.49 6.46 0.59
CA THR A 98 7.42 5.69 -0.24
C THR A 98 7.39 4.21 0.17
N PRO A 99 6.25 3.51 -0.03
CA PRO A 99 6.10 2.13 0.41
C PRO A 99 7.02 1.18 -0.35
N GLU A 100 7.83 0.43 0.40
CA GLU A 100 8.52 -0.76 -0.10
C GLU A 100 7.58 -1.97 0.05
N PRO A 101 7.44 -2.85 -0.96
CA PRO A 101 6.46 -3.95 -0.93
C PRO A 101 6.60 -4.88 0.28
N GLU A 102 7.83 -5.18 0.68
CA GLU A 102 8.13 -6.03 1.84
C GLU A 102 7.67 -5.37 3.14
N ALA A 103 7.92 -4.07 3.29
CA ALA A 103 7.49 -3.31 4.45
C ALA A 103 5.96 -3.22 4.53
N VAL A 104 5.29 -2.96 3.40
CA VAL A 104 3.82 -2.88 3.36
C VAL A 104 3.19 -4.19 3.81
N SER A 105 3.60 -5.33 3.23
CA SER A 105 3.05 -6.64 3.60
C SER A 105 3.26 -6.92 5.09
N ALA A 106 4.46 -6.69 5.61
CA ALA A 106 4.74 -6.92 7.03
C ALA A 106 3.95 -5.99 7.96
N ILE A 107 3.68 -4.74 7.54
CA ILE A 107 2.86 -3.80 8.31
C ILE A 107 1.40 -4.24 8.31
N GLU A 108 0.86 -4.62 7.16
CA GLU A 108 -0.52 -5.10 7.01
C GLU A 108 -0.76 -6.41 7.79
N ASP A 109 0.22 -7.32 7.78
CA ASP A 109 0.13 -8.58 8.54
C ASP A 109 0.23 -8.36 10.06
N ALA A 110 0.86 -7.25 10.50
CA ALA A 110 1.05 -6.97 11.92
C ALA A 110 -0.08 -6.11 12.51
N VAL A 111 -0.60 -5.15 11.74
CA VAL A 111 -1.55 -4.13 12.21
C VAL A 111 -2.96 -4.51 11.80
N LYS A 112 -3.81 -4.76 12.79
CA LYS A 112 -5.22 -5.11 12.60
C LYS A 112 -6.09 -3.88 12.33
N SER A 113 -5.93 -2.84 13.16
CA SER A 113 -6.68 -1.60 13.00
C SER A 113 -5.98 -0.42 13.66
N ILE A 114 -6.23 0.77 13.14
CA ILE A 114 -5.73 2.02 13.68
C ILE A 114 -6.92 2.95 13.87
N GLN A 115 -7.13 3.38 15.12
CA GLN A 115 -8.19 4.30 15.47
C GLN A 115 -7.61 5.55 16.11
N MET A 116 -8.18 6.70 15.77
CA MET A 116 -7.92 7.96 16.41
C MET A 116 -9.16 8.39 17.17
N ARG A 117 -9.03 8.58 18.47
CA ARG A 117 -10.06 9.13 19.33
C ARG A 117 -9.74 10.59 19.63
N TYR A 118 -10.66 11.48 19.32
CA TYR A 118 -10.62 12.87 19.74
C TYR A 118 -11.59 13.08 20.89
N ALA A 119 -11.16 13.66 22.00
CA ALA A 119 -12.01 13.94 23.14
C ALA A 119 -11.88 15.39 23.61
N LYS A 120 -12.98 15.99 24.07
CA LYS A 120 -12.96 17.34 24.63
C LYS A 120 -12.57 17.28 26.11
N THR A 121 -11.58 18.08 26.50
CA THR A 121 -11.10 18.22 27.88
C THR A 121 -11.86 19.34 28.59
N PRO A 122 -12.03 19.31 29.92
CA PRO A 122 -12.67 20.40 30.68
C PRO A 122 -12.00 21.78 30.54
N ARG A 123 -10.75 21.83 30.06
CA ARG A 123 -9.94 23.06 29.91
C ARG A 123 -10.04 23.70 28.52
N GLU A 124 -11.07 23.34 27.73
CA GLU A 124 -11.22 23.76 26.33
C GLU A 124 -10.11 23.27 25.38
N GLU A 125 -9.32 22.30 25.83
CA GLU A 125 -8.34 21.58 25.01
C GLU A 125 -8.94 20.28 24.46
N TYR A 126 -8.28 19.70 23.47
CA TYR A 126 -8.69 18.43 22.86
C TYR A 126 -7.61 17.38 23.07
N GLU A 127 -8.01 16.18 23.44
CA GLU A 127 -7.12 15.04 23.56
C GLU A 127 -7.25 14.18 22.30
N ALA A 128 -6.16 14.03 21.55
CA ALA A 128 -6.05 13.04 20.48
C ALA A 128 -5.34 11.80 21.01
N ARG A 129 -6.04 10.68 20.99
CA ARG A 129 -5.53 9.37 21.41
C ARG A 129 -5.50 8.44 20.20
N LEU A 130 -4.29 8.10 19.78
CA LEU A 130 -4.03 7.06 18.78
C LEU A 130 -4.09 5.70 19.47
N GLU A 131 -4.87 4.78 18.94
CA GLU A 131 -4.97 3.40 19.35
C GLU A 131 -4.64 2.49 18.17
N VAL A 132 -3.59 1.70 18.31
CA VAL A 132 -3.13 0.73 17.31
C VAL A 132 -3.38 -0.65 17.87
N SER A 133 -4.26 -1.40 17.20
CA SER A 133 -4.52 -2.81 17.50
C SER A 133 -3.69 -3.69 16.57
N PHE A 134 -2.98 -4.65 17.13
CA PHE A 134 -2.15 -5.60 16.39
C PHE A 134 -2.85 -6.95 16.24
N GLU A 135 -2.43 -7.74 15.24
CA GLU A 135 -2.96 -9.09 15.01
C GLU A 135 -2.63 -10.08 16.13
N ASP A 136 -1.57 -9.82 16.92
CA ASP A 136 -1.23 -10.60 18.10
C ASP A 136 -2.15 -10.34 19.31
N GLY A 137 -3.17 -9.48 19.16
CA GLY A 137 -4.13 -9.10 20.19
C GLY A 137 -3.62 -8.02 21.16
N THR A 138 -2.39 -7.54 20.99
CA THR A 138 -1.89 -6.41 21.77
C THR A 138 -2.39 -5.08 21.23
N THR A 139 -2.44 -4.07 22.10
CA THR A 139 -2.79 -2.70 21.73
C THR A 139 -1.70 -1.75 22.20
N ALA A 140 -1.38 -0.76 21.37
CA ALA A 140 -0.54 0.36 21.75
C ALA A 140 -1.35 1.65 21.69
N THR A 141 -1.16 2.51 22.68
CA THR A 141 -1.87 3.80 22.74
C THR A 141 -0.90 4.95 22.94
N ALA A 142 -1.10 6.03 22.20
CA ALA A 142 -0.37 7.27 22.35
C ALA A 142 -1.35 8.44 22.45
N THR A 143 -1.10 9.37 23.37
CA THR A 143 -1.96 10.52 23.60
C THR A 143 -1.21 11.81 23.34
N ARG A 144 -1.89 12.80 22.77
CA ARG A 144 -1.40 14.16 22.59
C ARG A 144 -2.52 15.18 22.84
N LEU A 145 -2.21 16.25 23.55
CA LEU A 145 -3.10 17.40 23.68
C LEU A 145 -2.97 18.32 22.47
N LEU A 146 -4.11 18.77 21.96
CA LEU A 146 -4.26 19.60 20.78
C LEU A 146 -5.08 20.85 21.12
N THR A 147 -4.78 21.93 20.39
CA THR A 147 -5.62 23.13 20.36
C THR A 147 -6.66 23.04 19.26
N ALA A 148 -7.71 23.87 19.31
CA ALA A 148 -8.78 23.91 18.30
C ALA A 148 -8.24 24.07 16.87
N ALA A 149 -7.17 24.85 16.69
CA ALA A 149 -6.54 25.10 15.38
C ALA A 149 -5.79 23.88 14.80
N GLN A 150 -5.49 22.88 15.63
CA GLN A 150 -4.79 21.66 15.22
C GLN A 150 -5.73 20.50 14.90
N LEU A 151 -7.03 20.62 15.20
CA LEU A 151 -7.99 19.59 14.84
C LEU A 151 -8.33 19.62 13.35
N PRO A 152 -8.59 18.45 12.76
CA PRO A 152 -9.28 18.40 11.49
C PRO A 152 -10.62 19.13 11.57
N PRO A 153 -10.98 19.96 10.56
CA PRO A 153 -12.21 20.74 10.59
C PRO A 153 -13.45 19.84 10.73
N GLU A 154 -13.43 18.66 10.10
CA GLU A 154 -14.49 17.65 10.17
C GLU A 154 -14.77 17.20 11.61
N VAL A 155 -13.72 17.06 12.44
CA VAL A 155 -13.84 16.61 13.84
C VAL A 155 -14.38 17.73 14.72
N TRP A 156 -13.89 18.95 14.50
CA TRP A 156 -14.38 20.13 15.21
C TRP A 156 -15.88 20.34 14.93
N GLU A 157 -16.30 20.27 13.66
CA GLU A 157 -17.69 20.43 13.26
C GLU A 157 -18.59 19.34 13.85
N GLU A 158 -18.13 18.07 13.85
CA GLU A 158 -18.91 16.98 14.42
C GLU A 158 -19.06 17.08 15.94
N LEU A 159 -17.99 17.44 16.65
CA LEU A 159 -18.03 17.68 18.10
C LEU A 159 -18.97 18.84 18.43
N GLY A 160 -18.91 19.93 17.66
CA GLY A 160 -19.81 21.08 17.82
C GLY A 160 -21.27 20.76 17.49
N ARG A 161 -21.52 19.99 16.43
CA ARG A 161 -22.87 19.61 15.98
C ARG A 161 -23.54 18.60 16.90
N THR A 162 -22.79 17.60 17.36
CA THR A 162 -23.34 16.48 18.15
C THR A 162 -23.34 16.78 19.64
N GLY A 163 -22.46 17.69 20.10
CA GLY A 163 -22.22 17.92 21.53
C GLY A 163 -21.58 16.71 22.23
N GLY A 164 -21.04 15.75 21.46
CA GLY A 164 -20.41 14.55 21.98
C GLY A 164 -19.12 14.85 22.74
N SER A 165 -18.78 14.02 23.72
CA SER A 165 -17.52 14.14 24.45
C SER A 165 -16.32 13.56 23.70
N TYR A 166 -16.57 12.71 22.70
CA TYR A 166 -15.55 12.12 21.85
C TYR A 166 -16.06 11.80 20.43
N VAL A 167 -15.12 11.74 19.49
CA VAL A 167 -15.31 11.29 18.10
C VAL A 167 -14.22 10.28 17.77
N PHE A 168 -14.58 9.19 17.10
CA PHE A 168 -13.64 8.20 16.60
C PHE A 168 -13.48 8.35 15.08
N ARG A 169 -12.25 8.19 14.60
CA ARG A 169 -11.91 8.12 13.18
C ARG A 169 -10.98 6.96 12.92
N THR A 170 -11.22 6.25 11.83
CA THR A 170 -10.29 5.22 11.36
C THR A 170 -9.13 5.90 10.68
N VAL A 171 -7.91 5.48 10.98
CA VAL A 171 -6.71 5.99 10.29
C VAL A 171 -6.31 4.98 9.25
N HIS A 172 -6.34 5.39 7.98
CA HIS A 172 -5.90 4.55 6.88
C HIS A 172 -4.40 4.73 6.60
N PHE A 173 -3.78 3.69 6.05
CA PHE A 173 -2.42 3.81 5.53
C PHE A 173 -2.41 4.66 4.26
N SER A 174 -1.30 5.35 4.01
CA SER A 174 -1.17 6.21 2.82
C SER A 174 -1.25 5.45 1.49
N TRP A 175 -1.12 4.13 1.52
CA TRP A 175 -1.21 3.25 0.34
C TRP A 175 -2.55 2.51 0.24
N SER A 176 -3.37 2.46 1.29
CA SER A 176 -4.64 1.71 1.28
C SER A 176 -5.81 2.52 0.72
N GLU A 177 -5.89 3.82 1.01
CA GLU A 177 -6.96 4.70 0.51
C GLU A 177 -6.46 6.12 0.22
N PRO A 178 -7.07 6.85 -0.74
CA PRO A 178 -6.72 8.24 -1.01
C PRO A 178 -7.16 9.21 0.11
N GLU A 179 -8.14 8.84 0.95
CA GLU A 179 -8.63 9.64 2.08
C GLU A 179 -8.32 8.94 3.41
N ARG A 180 -7.48 9.56 4.25
CA ARG A 180 -6.98 8.99 5.52
C ARG A 180 -7.95 9.15 6.70
N TRP A 181 -8.93 10.05 6.58
CA TRP A 181 -9.78 10.53 7.67
C TRP A 181 -11.26 10.41 7.28
N SER A 182 -11.71 9.19 6.99
CA SER A 182 -13.13 8.87 6.78
C SER A 182 -13.82 8.42 8.07
#